data_AF-A0A7X4B8W4-F1
#
_entry.id   AF-A0A7X4B8W4-F1
#
_cell.length_a   1.000
_cell.length_b   1.000
_cell.length_c   1.000
_cell.angle_alpha   90.00
_cell.angle_beta   90.00
_cell.angle_gamma   90.00
#
_symmetry.space_group_name_H-M   'P 1'
#
loop_
_entity.id
_entity.type
_entity.pdbx_description
1 polymer ?
#
loop_
_entity_poly.entity_id
_entity_poly.type
_entity_poly.pdbx_seq_one_letter_code
_entity_poly.pdbx_strand_id
1 'polypeptide(L)'
;MDEERQNPRDTLDYDESEKLYEMYLKEEEDISKRELSNVENLDKAILSLSSAGLGLSLVFIKNVVKLTEANDIWILHVSWLMFVLAITSTLLSYLFGQRALNRQREFSERYFFDGDEDAGQQKSLASQMTRFLSYVSVFTYIAAVACTAFFIGANLENIPASG
;
A
#
# COMPACT_ATOMS: atom_id res chain seq x y z
N MET A 1 -7.88 -46.92 -1.49
CA MET A 1 -9.18 -46.53 -0.92
C MET A 1 -8.93 -45.16 -0.33
N ASP A 2 -9.17 -44.14 -1.13
CA ASP A 2 -9.08 -42.76 -0.66
C ASP A 2 -10.41 -42.47 0.04
N GLU A 3 -10.37 -42.23 1.35
CA GLU A 3 -11.51 -41.68 2.08
C GLU A 3 -11.84 -40.34 1.44
N GLU A 4 -12.92 -40.34 0.65
CA GLU A 4 -13.55 -39.14 0.14
C GLU A 4 -13.94 -38.32 1.38
N ARG A 5 -13.13 -37.29 1.71
CA ARG A 5 -13.39 -36.44 2.87
C ARG A 5 -14.74 -35.78 2.67
N GLN A 6 -15.75 -36.33 3.33
CA GLN A 6 -17.11 -35.82 3.35
C GLN A 6 -17.04 -34.34 3.78
N ASN A 7 -17.62 -33.46 2.97
CA ASN A 7 -17.66 -32.05 3.30
C ASN A 7 -18.49 -31.90 4.59
N PRO A 8 -17.96 -31.31 5.67
CA PRO A 8 -18.68 -31.19 6.94
C PRO A 8 -20.06 -30.51 6.81
N ARG A 9 -20.30 -29.80 5.70
CA ARG A 9 -21.60 -29.20 5.38
C ARG A 9 -22.69 -30.20 5.00
N ASP A 10 -22.33 -31.38 4.49
CA ASP A 10 -23.30 -32.34 3.95
C ASP A 10 -24.13 -33.04 5.05
N THR A 11 -23.74 -32.88 6.32
CA THR A 11 -24.40 -33.49 7.49
C THR A 11 -25.19 -32.50 8.35
N LEU A 12 -25.22 -31.21 7.99
CA LEU A 12 -25.86 -30.15 8.77
C LEU A 12 -27.35 -30.05 8.43
N ASP A 13 -28.18 -29.75 9.43
CA ASP A 13 -29.57 -29.30 9.18
C ASP A 13 -29.57 -27.90 8.52
N TYR A 14 -30.65 -27.58 7.81
CA TYR A 14 -30.81 -26.34 7.04
C TYR A 14 -30.49 -25.10 7.88
N ASP A 15 -31.04 -25.00 9.11
CA ASP A 15 -30.82 -23.86 10.02
C ASP A 15 -29.35 -23.73 10.47
N GLU A 16 -28.65 -24.84 10.65
CA GLU A 16 -27.22 -24.84 11.01
C GLU A 16 -26.35 -24.45 9.80
N SER A 17 -26.71 -24.92 8.61
CA SER A 17 -26.04 -24.54 7.36
C SER A 17 -26.17 -23.04 7.05
N GLU A 18 -27.36 -22.47 7.32
CA GLU A 18 -27.64 -21.04 7.14
C GLU A 18 -26.82 -20.19 8.11
N LYS A 19 -26.81 -20.55 9.41
CA LYS A 19 -25.98 -19.87 10.42
C LYS A 19 -24.50 -19.90 10.10
N LEU A 20 -23.97 -21.04 9.65
CA LEU A 20 -22.56 -21.16 9.27
C LEU A 20 -22.24 -20.32 8.04
N TYR A 21 -23.16 -20.23 7.08
CA TYR A 21 -22.99 -19.37 5.92
C TYR A 21 -22.99 -17.89 6.31
N GLU A 22 -23.90 -17.45 7.19
CA GLU A 22 -23.90 -16.08 7.73
C GLU A 22 -22.61 -15.75 8.48
N MET A 23 -22.12 -16.68 9.31
CA MET A 23 -20.83 -16.53 10.01
C MET A 23 -19.68 -16.37 9.02
N TYR A 24 -19.65 -17.18 7.97
CA TYR A 24 -18.63 -17.09 6.91
C TYR A 24 -18.67 -15.74 6.18
N LEU A 25 -19.86 -15.28 5.76
CA LEU A 25 -20.02 -13.99 5.08
C LEU A 25 -19.57 -12.82 5.95
N LYS A 26 -19.90 -12.87 7.25
CA LYS A 26 -19.46 -11.87 8.22
C LYS A 26 -17.94 -11.86 8.38
N GLU A 27 -17.32 -13.04 8.45
CA GLU A 27 -15.87 -13.16 8.55
C GLU A 27 -15.16 -12.62 7.30
N GLU A 28 -15.65 -12.94 6.10
CA GLU A 28 -15.17 -12.39 4.83
C GLU A 28 -15.26 -10.85 4.78
N GLU A 29 -16.37 -10.28 5.24
CA GLU A 29 -16.56 -8.84 5.32
C GLU A 29 -15.55 -8.20 6.29
N ASP A 30 -15.36 -8.79 7.47
CA ASP A 30 -14.42 -8.32 8.48
C ASP A 30 -12.96 -8.41 8.00
N ILE A 31 -12.58 -9.49 7.31
CA ILE A 31 -11.27 -9.63 6.67
C ILE A 31 -11.07 -8.53 5.63
N SER A 32 -12.02 -8.36 4.72
CA SER A 32 -11.96 -7.35 3.66
C SER A 32 -11.79 -5.92 4.23
N LYS A 33 -12.54 -5.58 5.29
CA LYS A 33 -12.42 -4.29 5.98
C LYS A 33 -11.04 -4.09 6.59
N ARG A 34 -10.48 -5.13 7.22
CA ARG A 34 -9.14 -5.08 7.82
C ARG A 34 -8.05 -4.93 6.76
N GLU A 35 -8.15 -5.66 5.65
CA GLU A 35 -7.20 -5.53 4.54
C GLU A 35 -7.18 -4.11 3.97
N LEU A 36 -8.36 -3.53 3.70
CA LEU A 36 -8.49 -2.16 3.21
C LEU A 36 -7.86 -1.16 4.19
N SER A 37 -8.22 -1.26 5.47
CA SER A 37 -7.68 -0.38 6.52
C SER A 37 -6.15 -0.49 6.61
N ASN A 38 -5.59 -1.69 6.52
CA ASN A 38 -4.16 -1.91 6.53
C ASN A 38 -3.46 -1.25 5.34
N VAL A 39 -4.01 -1.39 4.13
CA VAL A 39 -3.47 -0.75 2.91
C VAL A 39 -3.50 0.77 3.04
N GLU A 40 -4.63 1.34 3.48
CA GLU A 40 -4.75 2.79 3.67
C GLU A 40 -3.79 3.34 4.73
N ASN A 41 -3.58 2.59 5.83
CA ASN A 41 -2.66 2.98 6.89
C ASN A 41 -1.19 2.90 6.44
N LEU A 42 -0.84 1.87 5.67
CA LEU A 42 0.48 1.76 5.05
C LEU A 42 0.75 2.93 4.10
N ASP A 43 -0.20 3.25 3.23
CA ASP A 43 -0.12 4.37 2.31
C ASP A 43 0.10 5.71 3.05
N LYS A 44 -0.67 5.98 4.13
CA LYS A 44 -0.47 7.17 4.98
C LYS A 44 0.92 7.20 5.60
N ALA A 45 1.41 6.07 6.10
CA ALA A 45 2.74 5.98 6.68
C ALA A 45 3.84 6.28 5.64
N ILE A 46 3.74 5.69 4.44
CA ILE A 46 4.70 5.93 3.35
C ILE A 46 4.69 7.40 2.92
N LEU A 47 3.52 8.02 2.75
CA LEU A 47 3.41 9.42 2.38
C LEU A 47 4.09 10.33 3.42
N SER A 48 3.79 10.10 4.70
CA SER A 48 4.35 10.88 5.80
C SER A 48 5.86 10.70 5.90
N LEU A 49 6.34 9.46 5.92
CA LEU A 49 7.76 9.15 6.07
C LEU A 49 8.58 9.57 4.85
N SER A 50 8.04 9.42 3.64
CA SER A 50 8.70 9.89 2.41
C SER A 50 8.86 11.40 2.40
N SER A 51 7.81 12.13 2.79
CA SER A 51 7.85 13.60 2.86
C SER A 51 8.84 14.07 3.94
N ALA A 52 8.81 13.43 5.11
CA ALA A 52 9.76 13.72 6.20
C ALA A 52 11.21 13.40 5.81
N GLY A 53 11.45 12.25 5.18
CA GLY A 53 12.77 11.82 4.71
C GLY A 53 13.35 12.77 3.66
N LEU A 54 12.53 13.16 2.68
CA LEU A 54 12.93 14.13 1.66
C LEU A 54 13.24 15.51 2.29
N GLY A 55 12.37 16.00 3.17
CA GLY A 55 12.62 17.25 3.91
C GLY A 55 13.90 17.22 4.74
N LEU A 56 14.13 16.12 5.48
CA LEU A 56 15.32 15.94 6.29
C LEU A 56 16.59 15.87 5.42
N SER A 57 16.52 15.19 4.27
CA SER A 57 17.65 15.11 3.34
C SER A 57 18.04 16.49 2.77
N LEU A 58 17.08 17.35 2.47
CA LEU A 58 17.33 18.73 2.01
C LEU A 58 18.00 19.57 3.10
N VAL A 59 17.55 19.43 4.35
CA VAL A 59 18.15 20.10 5.50
C VAL A 59 19.59 19.64 5.73
N PHE A 60 19.85 18.33 5.62
CA PHE A 60 21.19 17.76 5.77
C PHE A 60 22.19 18.38 4.78
N ILE A 61 21.83 18.46 3.50
CA ILE A 61 22.68 19.06 2.48
C ILE A 61 22.90 20.54 2.73
N LYS A 62 21.86 21.26 3.14
CA LYS A 62 21.98 22.70 3.37
C LYS A 62 22.91 23.03 4.54
N ASN A 63 22.91 22.20 5.59
CA ASN A 63 23.52 22.54 6.88
C ASN A 63 24.76 21.70 7.25
N VAL A 64 24.95 20.52 6.66
CA VAL A 64 26.00 19.56 7.08
C VAL A 64 27.05 19.36 6.00
N VAL A 65 26.65 19.14 4.75
CA VAL A 65 27.57 18.80 3.66
C VAL A 65 27.56 19.89 2.59
N LYS A 66 28.70 20.51 2.30
CA LYS A 66 28.82 21.39 1.13
C LYS A 66 28.70 20.56 -0.14
N LEU A 67 27.68 20.83 -0.95
CA LEU A 67 27.43 20.16 -2.24
C LEU A 67 28.66 20.13 -3.16
N THR A 68 29.55 21.12 -3.07
CA THR A 68 30.76 21.19 -3.89
C THR A 68 31.84 20.16 -3.51
N GLU A 69 31.77 19.61 -2.31
CA GLU A 69 32.73 18.65 -1.74
C GLU A 69 32.12 17.25 -1.60
N ALA A 70 30.81 17.11 -1.87
CA ALA A 70 30.10 15.86 -1.70
C ALA A 70 30.44 14.84 -2.80
N ASN A 71 30.77 13.62 -2.38
CA ASN A 71 30.91 12.49 -3.29
C ASN A 71 29.53 11.89 -3.60
N ASP A 72 29.38 11.36 -4.81
CA ASP A 72 28.20 10.59 -5.24
C ASP A 72 26.85 11.32 -5.12
N ILE A 73 26.83 12.64 -5.39
CA ILE A 73 25.62 13.47 -5.40
C ILE A 73 24.48 12.90 -6.27
N TRP A 74 24.81 12.12 -7.29
CA TRP A 74 23.82 11.47 -8.14
C TRP A 74 22.94 10.46 -7.36
N ILE A 75 23.48 9.77 -6.34
CA ILE A 75 22.73 8.81 -5.49
C ILE A 75 21.61 9.53 -4.73
N LEU A 76 21.88 10.74 -4.29
CA LEU A 76 20.91 11.59 -3.61
C LEU A 76 19.80 12.07 -4.55
N HIS A 77 20.14 12.42 -5.79
CA HIS A 77 19.11 12.74 -6.80
C HIS A 77 18.22 11.53 -7.10
N VAL A 78 18.81 10.33 -7.21
CA VAL A 78 18.06 9.08 -7.38
C VAL A 78 17.14 8.84 -6.17
N SER A 79 17.62 9.05 -4.94
CA SER A 79 16.80 8.88 -3.75
C SER A 79 15.61 9.84 -3.70
N TRP A 80 15.81 11.09 -4.12
CA TRP A 80 14.72 12.07 -4.24
C TRP A 80 13.68 11.66 -5.27
N LEU A 81 14.11 11.21 -6.45
CA LEU A 81 13.20 10.71 -7.47
C LEU A 81 12.40 9.50 -6.95
N MET A 82 13.03 8.61 -6.18
CA MET A 82 12.36 7.48 -5.56
C MET A 82 11.35 7.91 -4.48
N PHE A 83 11.67 8.90 -3.64
CA PHE A 83 10.71 9.45 -2.68
C PHE A 83 9.51 10.09 -3.37
N VAL A 84 9.73 10.87 -4.44
CA VAL A 84 8.64 11.48 -5.22
C VAL A 84 7.80 10.39 -5.88
N LEU A 85 8.43 9.33 -6.40
CA LEU A 85 7.73 8.20 -6.99
C LEU A 85 6.90 7.43 -5.95
N ALA A 86 7.42 7.25 -4.74
CA ALA A 86 6.67 6.63 -3.64
C ALA A 86 5.43 7.47 -3.29
N ILE A 87 5.60 8.78 -3.08
CA ILE A 87 4.52 9.72 -2.77
C ILE A 87 3.44 9.71 -3.86
N THR A 88 3.85 9.83 -5.13
CA THR A 88 2.90 9.84 -6.25
C THR A 88 2.16 8.52 -6.40
N SER A 89 2.84 7.39 -6.23
CA SER A 89 2.21 6.06 -6.26
C SER A 89 1.17 5.90 -5.14
N THR A 90 1.47 6.37 -3.94
CA THR A 90 0.53 6.39 -2.81
C THR A 90 -0.70 7.27 -3.07
N LEU A 91 -0.52 8.47 -3.62
CA LEU A 91 -1.64 9.35 -3.98
C LEU A 91 -2.53 8.72 -5.05
N LEU A 92 -1.94 8.05 -6.04
CA LEU A 92 -2.68 7.32 -7.06
C LEU A 92 -3.43 6.12 -6.45
N SER A 93 -2.79 5.35 -5.57
CA SER A 93 -3.41 4.23 -4.85
C SER A 93 -4.70 4.67 -4.15
N TYR A 94 -4.65 5.81 -3.45
CA TYR A 94 -5.81 6.40 -2.78
C TYR A 94 -6.93 6.77 -3.77
N LEU A 95 -6.60 7.41 -4.90
CA LEU A 95 -7.58 7.78 -5.93
C LEU A 95 -8.27 6.57 -6.57
N PHE A 96 -7.54 5.47 -6.78
CA PHE A 96 -8.12 4.23 -7.32
C PHE A 96 -8.92 3.47 -6.27
N GLY A 97 -8.46 3.45 -5.01
CA GLY A 97 -9.19 2.86 -3.89
C GLY A 97 -10.54 3.54 -3.67
N GLN A 98 -10.56 4.88 -3.69
CA GLN A 98 -11.80 5.64 -3.53
C GLN A 98 -12.79 5.40 -4.67
N ARG A 99 -12.30 5.24 -5.91
CA ARG A 99 -13.15 4.86 -7.05
C ARG A 99 -13.71 3.44 -6.89
N ALA A 100 -12.92 2.49 -6.39
CA ALA A 100 -13.37 1.12 -6.14
C ALA A 100 -14.51 1.08 -5.12
N LEU A 101 -14.37 1.83 -4.02
CA LEU A 101 -15.40 1.93 -2.97
C LEU A 101 -16.69 2.56 -3.47
N ASN A 102 -16.61 3.67 -4.21
CA ASN A 102 -17.80 4.32 -4.78
C ASN A 102 -18.54 3.38 -5.73
N ARG A 103 -17.80 2.61 -6.54
CA ARG A 103 -18.38 1.66 -7.49
C ARG A 103 -18.98 0.44 -6.79
N GLN A 104 -18.37 -0.01 -5.70
CA GLN A 104 -18.93 -1.07 -4.87
C GLN A 104 -20.23 -0.63 -4.20
N ARG A 105 -20.33 0.63 -3.78
CA ARG A 105 -21.58 1.19 -3.24
C ARG A 105 -22.69 1.21 -4.29
N GLU A 106 -22.40 1.72 -5.48
CA GLU A 106 -23.36 1.73 -6.60
C GLU A 106 -23.81 0.30 -6.97
N PHE A 107 -22.89 -0.67 -6.95
CA PHE A 107 -23.22 -2.07 -7.14
C PHE A 107 -24.17 -2.60 -6.06
N SER A 108 -23.87 -2.37 -4.78
CA SER A 108 -24.74 -2.81 -3.69
C SER A 108 -26.14 -2.20 -3.80
N GLU A 109 -26.25 -0.92 -4.18
CA GLU A 109 -27.54 -0.29 -4.42
C GLU A 109 -28.32 -0.98 -5.55
N ARG A 110 -27.69 -1.22 -6.72
CA ARG A 110 -28.33 -1.91 -7.85
C ARG A 110 -28.69 -3.36 -7.57
N TYR A 111 -27.85 -4.09 -6.85
CA TYR A 111 -28.14 -5.49 -6.49
C TYR A 111 -29.35 -5.57 -5.54
N PHE A 112 -29.40 -4.73 -4.50
CA PHE A 112 -30.47 -4.77 -3.50
C PHE A 112 -31.79 -4.14 -3.97
N PHE A 113 -31.76 -3.08 -4.77
CA PHE A 113 -32.98 -2.37 -5.20
C PHE A 113 -33.44 -2.76 -6.60
N ASP A 114 -32.52 -3.06 -7.54
CA ASP A 114 -32.85 -3.31 -8.94
C ASP A 114 -32.78 -4.80 -9.32
N GLY A 115 -32.32 -5.68 -8.40
CA GLY A 115 -32.24 -7.13 -8.61
C GLY A 115 -31.22 -7.56 -9.68
N ASP A 116 -30.22 -6.71 -9.95
CA ASP A 116 -29.21 -6.94 -10.98
C ASP A 116 -28.06 -7.83 -10.45
N GLU A 117 -28.15 -9.14 -10.68
CA GLU A 117 -27.17 -10.14 -10.22
C GLU A 117 -25.79 -10.05 -10.90
N ASP A 118 -25.70 -9.42 -12.08
CA ASP A 118 -24.48 -9.39 -12.92
C ASP A 118 -23.53 -8.22 -12.62
N ALA A 119 -23.95 -7.25 -11.81
CA ALA A 119 -23.21 -5.99 -11.68
C ALA A 119 -21.88 -6.09 -10.87
N GLY A 120 -21.51 -7.29 -10.37
CA GLY A 120 -20.35 -7.52 -9.48
C GLY A 120 -18.98 -7.63 -10.16
N GLN A 121 -18.93 -7.75 -11.49
CA GLN A 121 -17.71 -8.13 -12.23
C GLN A 121 -16.64 -7.02 -12.30
N GLN A 122 -16.98 -5.77 -12.00
CA GLN A 122 -16.07 -4.61 -12.12
C GLN A 122 -15.16 -4.40 -10.91
N LYS A 123 -15.32 -5.17 -9.82
CA LYS A 123 -14.47 -5.09 -8.62
C LYS A 123 -12.97 -5.31 -8.92
N SER A 124 -12.64 -6.06 -9.97
CA SER A 124 -11.30 -6.60 -10.14
C SER A 124 -10.26 -5.54 -10.55
N LEU A 125 -10.59 -4.58 -11.43
CA LEU A 125 -9.56 -3.73 -12.04
C LEU A 125 -9.04 -2.64 -11.10
N ALA A 126 -9.93 -1.89 -10.43
CA ALA A 126 -9.51 -0.82 -9.53
C ALA A 126 -8.75 -1.36 -8.31
N SER A 127 -9.22 -2.48 -7.75
CA SER A 127 -8.54 -3.16 -6.64
C SER A 127 -7.14 -3.67 -7.03
N GLN A 128 -7.01 -4.28 -8.22
CA GLN A 128 -5.70 -4.70 -8.73
C GLN A 128 -4.74 -3.50 -8.91
N MET A 129 -5.22 -2.38 -9.43
CA MET A 129 -4.40 -1.17 -9.60
C MET A 129 -3.94 -0.58 -8.27
N THR A 130 -4.85 -0.44 -7.28
CA THR A 130 -4.50 0.01 -5.92
C THR A 130 -3.40 -0.86 -5.34
N ARG A 131 -3.58 -2.19 -5.38
CA ARG A 131 -2.60 -3.13 -4.83
C ARG A 131 -1.23 -3.02 -5.50
N PHE A 132 -1.20 -2.90 -6.83
CA PHE A 132 0.04 -2.70 -7.58
C PHE A 132 0.75 -1.41 -7.16
N LEU A 133 0.02 -0.29 -7.07
CA LEU A 133 0.57 1.01 -6.68
C LEU A 133 1.12 1.02 -5.25
N SER A 134 0.44 0.35 -4.31
CA SER A 134 0.94 0.19 -2.94
C SER A 134 2.23 -0.64 -2.88
N TYR A 135 2.39 -1.68 -3.71
CA TYR A 135 3.67 -2.39 -3.78
C TYR A 135 4.78 -1.51 -4.35
N VAL A 136 4.51 -0.78 -5.44
CA VAL A 136 5.47 0.16 -6.03
C VAL A 136 5.89 1.21 -5.01
N SER A 137 4.96 1.77 -4.24
CA SER A 137 5.27 2.79 -3.21
C SER A 137 6.18 2.23 -2.11
N VAL A 138 5.93 1.00 -1.63
CA VAL A 138 6.78 0.33 -0.63
C VAL A 138 8.20 0.13 -1.15
N PHE A 139 8.35 -0.47 -2.34
CA PHE A 139 9.68 -0.77 -2.89
C PHE A 139 10.49 0.50 -3.16
N THR A 140 9.84 1.52 -3.74
CA THR A 140 10.50 2.79 -4.03
C THR A 140 10.86 3.56 -2.76
N TYR A 141 10.00 3.53 -1.74
CA TYR A 141 10.32 4.12 -0.43
C TYR A 141 11.53 3.46 0.25
N ILE A 142 11.58 2.13 0.31
CA ILE A 142 12.71 1.41 0.93
C ILE A 142 14.02 1.73 0.19
N ALA A 143 13.98 1.72 -1.15
CA ALA A 143 15.14 2.08 -1.97
C ALA A 143 15.58 3.54 -1.73
N ALA A 144 14.63 4.48 -1.64
CA ALA A 144 14.91 5.89 -1.36
C ALA A 144 15.62 6.07 -0.01
N VAL A 145 15.13 5.40 1.05
CA VAL A 145 15.74 5.44 2.38
C VAL A 145 17.16 4.85 2.35
N ALA A 146 17.35 3.70 1.70
CA ALA A 146 18.65 3.07 1.59
C ALA A 146 19.67 3.94 0.85
N CYS A 147 19.29 4.53 -0.30
CA CYS A 147 20.14 5.45 -1.05
C CYS A 147 20.50 6.70 -0.24
N THR A 148 19.52 7.26 0.49
CA THR A 148 19.74 8.45 1.32
C THR A 148 20.68 8.14 2.48
N ALA A 149 20.48 7.02 3.18
CA ALA A 149 21.33 6.58 4.26
C ALA A 149 22.77 6.30 3.79
N PHE A 150 22.92 5.64 2.65
CA PHE A 150 24.23 5.41 2.03
C PHE A 150 24.94 6.72 1.69
N PHE A 151 24.25 7.65 1.02
CA PHE A 151 24.82 8.96 0.66
C PHE A 151 25.25 9.74 1.91
N ILE A 152 24.42 9.77 2.95
CA ILE A 152 24.74 10.45 4.21
C ILE A 152 25.96 9.81 4.86
N GLY A 153 26.00 8.47 4.97
CA GLY A 153 27.12 7.74 5.57
C GLY A 153 28.45 8.01 4.85
N ALA A 154 28.46 7.86 3.52
CA ALA A 154 29.65 8.09 2.70
C ALA A 154 30.16 9.54 2.78
N ASN A 155 29.29 10.52 3.00
CA ASN A 155 29.68 11.93 3.09
C ASN A 155 29.98 12.40 4.51
N LEU A 156 29.52 11.69 5.55
CA LEU A 156 29.92 11.95 6.94
C LEU A 156 31.37 11.55 7.20
N GLU A 157 31.82 10.42 6.66
CA GLU A 157 33.21 9.94 6.81
C GLU A 157 34.24 10.84 6.13
N ASN A 158 33.81 11.58 5.11
CA ASN A 158 34.66 12.51 4.35
C ASN A 158 34.71 13.92 4.96
N ILE A 159 34.02 14.19 6.07
CA ILE A 159 34.18 15.45 6.80
C ILE A 159 35.54 15.37 7.50
N PRO A 160 36.54 16.17 7.12
CA PRO A 160 37.81 16.19 7.84
C PRO A 160 37.50 16.53 9.30
N ALA A 161 37.95 15.70 10.24
CA ALA A 161 37.91 16.02 11.65
C ALA A 161 38.64 17.36 11.82
N SER A 162 37.88 18.44 11.99
CA SER A 162 38.45 19.76 12.20
C SER A 162 39.27 19.73 13.48
N GLY A 163 40.58 19.84 13.34
CA GLY A 163 41.46 20.34 14.38
C GLY A 163 41.27 21.84 14.59
#